data_AF-A0A1Q9NFW2-F1
#
_entry.id   AF-A0A1Q9NFW2-F1
#
_cell.length_a   1.000
_cell.length_b   1.000
_cell.length_c   1.000
_cell.angle_alpha   90.00
_cell.angle_beta   90.00
_cell.angle_gamma   90.00
#
_symmetry.space_group_name_H-M   'P 1'
#
loop_
_entity.id
_entity.type
_entity.pdbx_description
1 polymer ?
#
loop_
_entity_poly.entity_id
_entity_poly.type
_entity_poly.pdbx_seq_one_letter_code
_entity_poly.pdbx_strand_id
1 'polypeptide(L)'
;MIRNVRRGLVTRTSIIKLLDSTTWITTSDISKQVDVTSHTVLYHLRNLEREKVVERNAEGRGWRLGPYEQIELMEFLAPSRSKRKKKS
;
A
#
# COMPACT_ATOMS: atom_id res chain seq x y z
N MET A 1 13.26 -16.37 -0.22
CA MET A 1 13.16 -16.77 -1.65
C MET A 1 12.78 -15.53 -2.45
N ILE A 2 13.68 -14.98 -3.26
CA ILE A 2 13.39 -13.81 -4.10
C ILE A 2 12.65 -14.31 -5.35
N ARG A 3 11.31 -14.30 -5.34
CA ARG A 3 10.52 -14.61 -6.54
C ARG A 3 10.52 -13.40 -7.46
N ASN A 4 10.95 -13.62 -8.71
CA ASN A 4 10.80 -12.79 -9.91
C ASN A 4 10.38 -11.31 -9.68
N VAL A 5 11.33 -10.50 -9.18
CA VAL A 5 11.13 -9.12 -8.71
C VAL A 5 10.46 -8.24 -9.76
N ARG A 6 10.83 -8.39 -11.04
CA ARG A 6 10.28 -7.60 -12.15
C ARG A 6 8.78 -7.84 -12.32
N ARG A 7 8.33 -9.10 -12.36
CA ARG A 7 6.91 -9.43 -12.53
C ARG A 7 6.08 -8.94 -11.34
N GLY A 8 6.58 -9.14 -10.12
CA GLY A 8 5.92 -8.64 -8.92
C GLY A 8 5.81 -7.11 -8.87
N LEU A 9 6.84 -6.39 -9.33
CA LEU A 9 6.80 -4.93 -9.48
C LEU A 9 5.75 -4.49 -10.49
N VAL A 10 5.77 -5.07 -11.69
CA VAL A 10 4.81 -4.75 -12.76
C VAL A 10 3.37 -4.97 -12.28
N THR A 11 3.08 -6.11 -11.66
CA THR A 11 1.73 -6.39 -11.14
C THR A 11 1.28 -5.38 -10.09
N ARG A 12 2.14 -5.05 -9.11
CA ARG A 12 1.80 -4.04 -8.09
C ARG A 12 1.59 -2.66 -8.70
N THR A 13 2.43 -2.26 -9.65
CA THR A 13 2.27 -0.99 -10.37
C THR A 13 0.95 -0.95 -11.13
N SER A 14 0.56 -2.03 -11.82
CA SER A 14 -0.72 -2.12 -12.50
C SER A 14 -1.90 -2.04 -11.53
N ILE A 15 -1.83 -2.74 -10.38
CA ILE A 15 -2.87 -2.65 -9.34
C ILE A 15 -3.01 -1.21 -8.83
N ILE A 16 -1.91 -0.55 -8.48
CA ILE A 16 -1.92 0.83 -7.95
C ILE A 16 -2.53 1.80 -8.95
N LYS A 17 -2.23 1.66 -10.25
CA LYS A 17 -2.78 2.51 -11.31
C LYS A 17 -4.30 2.40 -11.49
N LEU A 18 -4.91 1.33 -10.99
CA LEU A 18 -6.37 1.11 -11.05
C LEU A 18 -7.10 1.67 -9.83
N LEU A 19 -6.37 2.06 -8.78
CA LEU A 19 -6.94 2.59 -7.55
C LEU A 19 -6.96 4.12 -7.58
N ASP A 20 -7.97 4.68 -6.94
CA ASP A 20 -8.09 6.10 -6.65
C ASP A 20 -8.27 6.31 -5.14
N SER A 21 -8.15 7.52 -4.62
CA SER A 21 -8.36 7.83 -3.20
C SER A 21 -9.83 7.99 -2.81
N THR A 22 -10.73 8.21 -3.77
CA THR A 22 -12.15 8.48 -3.49
C THR A 22 -13.03 7.25 -3.68
N THR A 23 -12.66 6.36 -4.60
CA THR A 23 -13.51 5.26 -5.05
C THR A 23 -13.04 3.91 -4.51
N TRP A 24 -13.99 3.13 -3.98
CA TRP A 24 -13.75 1.75 -3.56
C TRP A 24 -13.94 0.79 -4.73
N ILE A 25 -12.94 -0.07 -4.99
CA ILE A 25 -12.99 -1.11 -6.02
C ILE A 25 -12.71 -2.49 -5.44
N THR A 26 -13.40 -3.52 -5.93
CA THR A 26 -13.24 -4.88 -5.38
C THR A 26 -12.04 -5.61 -5.98
N THR A 27 -11.52 -6.62 -5.26
CA THR A 27 -10.48 -7.52 -5.79
C THR A 27 -10.90 -8.16 -7.12
N SER A 28 -12.20 -8.49 -7.26
CA SER A 28 -12.74 -9.09 -8.49
C SER A 28 -12.59 -8.14 -9.68
N ASP A 29 -12.96 -6.87 -9.49
CA ASP A 29 -12.89 -5.87 -10.56
C ASP A 29 -11.46 -5.50 -10.93
N ILE A 30 -10.56 -5.44 -9.95
CA ILE A 30 -9.12 -5.28 -10.22
C ILE A 30 -8.60 -6.47 -11.04
N SER A 31 -8.97 -7.71 -10.66
CA SER A 31 -8.49 -8.92 -11.35
C SER A 31 -8.93 -9.06 -12.80
N LYS A 32 -10.04 -8.43 -13.19
CA LYS A 32 -10.47 -8.36 -14.60
C LYS A 32 -9.56 -7.48 -15.47
N GLN A 33 -8.78 -6.60 -14.85
CA GLN A 33 -7.96 -5.59 -15.53
C GLN A 33 -6.46 -5.88 -15.46
N VAL A 34 -6.05 -6.96 -14.80
CA VAL A 34 -4.64 -7.34 -14.66
C VAL A 34 -4.44 -8.81 -15.04
N ASP A 35 -3.28 -9.13 -15.60
CA ASP A 35 -2.94 -10.49 -16.06
C ASP A 35 -2.43 -11.39 -14.91
N VAL A 36 -3.21 -11.44 -13.82
CA VAL A 36 -2.96 -12.33 -12.67
C VAL A 36 -4.27 -12.75 -12.00
N THR A 37 -4.24 -13.89 -11.30
CA THR A 37 -5.43 -14.41 -10.62
C THR A 37 -5.91 -13.48 -9.50
N SER A 38 -7.21 -13.55 -9.17
CA SER A 38 -7.78 -12.80 -8.05
C SER A 38 -7.08 -13.10 -6.70
N HIS A 39 -6.60 -14.34 -6.49
CA HIS A 39 -5.79 -14.69 -5.32
C HIS A 39 -4.46 -13.94 -5.31
N THR A 40 -3.78 -13.87 -6.45
CA THR A 40 -2.53 -13.11 -6.60
C THR A 40 -2.75 -11.61 -6.39
N VAL A 41 -3.85 -11.06 -6.91
CA VAL A 41 -4.25 -9.66 -6.66
C VAL A 41 -4.45 -9.42 -5.16
N LEU A 42 -5.23 -10.27 -4.48
CA LEU A 42 -5.47 -10.16 -3.04
C LEU A 42 -4.17 -10.23 -2.23
N TYR A 43 -3.26 -11.14 -2.60
CA TYR A 43 -1.94 -11.24 -1.99
C TYR A 43 -1.17 -9.91 -2.10
N HIS A 44 -1.17 -9.28 -3.28
CA HIS A 44 -0.50 -8.00 -3.48
C HIS A 44 -1.19 -6.87 -2.70
N LEU A 45 -2.51 -6.80 -2.70
CA LEU A 45 -3.26 -5.77 -1.96
C LEU A 45 -3.02 -5.83 -0.46
N ARG A 46 -2.97 -7.02 0.13
CA ARG A 46 -2.63 -7.21 1.55
C ARG A 46 -1.20 -6.76 1.89
N ASN A 47 -0.26 -6.97 0.98
CA ASN A 47 1.11 -6.49 1.17
C ASN A 47 1.16 -4.95 1.07
N LEU A 48 0.46 -4.38 0.08
CA LEU A 48 0.36 -2.93 -0.08
C LEU A 48 -0.36 -2.25 1.09
N GLU A 49 -1.36 -2.90 1.69
CA GLU A 49 -2.05 -2.45 2.90
C GLU A 49 -1.12 -2.44 4.11
N ARG A 50 -0.32 -3.50 4.28
CA ARG A 50 0.71 -3.55 5.32
C ARG A 50 1.76 -2.43 5.15
N GLU A 51 2.05 -2.06 3.90
CA GLU A 51 2.93 -0.96 3.53
C GLU A 51 2.22 0.42 3.55
N LYS A 52 0.93 0.47 3.94
CA LYS A 52 0.07 1.66 3.96
C LYS A 52 -0.12 2.36 2.60
N VAL A 53 0.14 1.68 1.49
CA VAL A 53 -0.04 2.23 0.13
C VAL A 53 -1.52 2.23 -0.26
N VAL A 54 -2.27 1.25 0.21
CA VAL A 54 -3.71 1.09 -0.03
C VAL A 54 -4.43 0.90 1.28
N GLU A 55 -5.73 1.16 1.29
CA GLU A 55 -6.58 0.85 2.43
C GLU A 55 -7.79 0.02 2.00
N ARG A 56 -8.36 -0.66 2.99
CA ARG A 56 -9.49 -1.58 2.81
C ARG A 56 -10.71 -1.01 3.51
N ASN A 57 -11.88 -1.13 2.87
CA ASN A 57 -13.12 -0.65 3.50
C ASN A 57 -13.49 -1.50 4.72
N ALA A 58 -14.37 -0.97 5.58
CA ALA A 58 -14.80 -1.66 6.81
C ALA A 58 -15.44 -3.04 6.54
N GLU A 59 -16.10 -3.21 5.38
CA GLU A 59 -16.68 -4.48 4.96
C GLU A 59 -15.64 -5.50 4.45
N GLY A 60 -14.38 -5.09 4.27
CA GLY A 60 -13.30 -5.95 3.79
C GLY A 60 -13.41 -6.34 2.32
N ARG A 61 -14.15 -5.61 1.48
CA ARG A 61 -14.35 -5.98 0.06
C ARG A 61 -13.81 -4.94 -0.92
N GLY A 62 -13.77 -3.68 -0.50
CA GLY A 62 -13.29 -2.57 -1.30
C GLY A 62 -11.85 -2.19 -0.96
N TRP A 63 -11.12 -1.76 -1.98
CA TRP A 63 -9.78 -1.22 -1.91
C TRP A 63 -9.76 0.15 -2.53
N ARG A 64 -8.92 1.04 -1.99
CA ARG A 64 -8.63 2.36 -2.57
C ARG A 64 -7.21 2.76 -2.20
N LEU A 65 -6.67 3.82 -2.80
CA LEU A 65 -5.38 4.35 -2.36
C LEU A 65 -5.49 4.80 -0.92
N GLY A 66 -4.51 4.41 -0.11
CA GLY A 66 -4.45 4.85 1.28
C GLY A 66 -4.23 6.36 1.33
N PRO A 67 -4.47 7.01 2.48
CA PRO A 67 -3.97 8.35 2.68
C PRO A 67 -2.47 8.29 2.46
N TYR A 68 -1.97 8.98 1.44
CA TYR A 68 -0.53 9.10 1.25
C TYR A 68 0.03 9.66 2.56
N GLU A 69 0.67 8.83 3.38
CA GLU A 69 1.61 9.31 4.38
C GLU A 69 2.81 9.84 3.57
N GLN A 70 2.62 10.98 2.91
CA GLN A 70 3.68 11.96 2.84
C GLN A 70 3.99 12.22 4.32
N ILE A 71 4.92 11.47 4.88
CA ILE A 71 5.75 12.00 5.95
C ILE A 71 6.23 13.31 5.34
N GLU A 72 5.71 14.44 5.81
CA GLU A 72 6.21 15.71 5.35
C GLU A 72 7.72 15.62 5.50
N LEU A 73 8.46 15.97 4.45
CA LEU A 73 9.93 15.93 4.48
C LEU A 73 10.48 16.61 5.75
N MET A 74 9.74 17.57 6.29
CA MET A 74 9.91 18.20 7.60
C MET A 74 9.96 17.24 8.80
N GLU A 75 9.08 16.24 8.88
CA GLU A 75 9.03 15.26 9.99
C GLU A 75 10.22 14.29 9.93
N PHE A 76 10.66 13.91 8.72
CA PHE A 76 11.89 13.13 8.54
C PHE A 76 13.16 13.94 8.85
N LEU A 77 13.17 15.23 8.48
CA LEU A 77 14.29 16.14 8.74
C LEU A 77 14.26 16.76 10.14
N ALA A 78 13.20 16.52 10.93
CA ALA A 78 13.09 17.05 12.27
C ALA A 78 14.24 16.49 13.13
N PRO A 79 15.10 17.35 13.71
CA PRO A 79 16.21 16.88 14.52
C PRO A 79 15.65 16.08 15.69
N SER A 80 16.09 14.81 15.81
CA SER A 80 15.64 13.96 16.91
C SER A 80 15.91 14.70 18.22
N ARG A 81 14.86 14.99 18.99
CA ARG A 81 15.02 15.57 20.32
C ARG A 81 15.77 14.55 21.15
N SER A 82 17.08 14.73 21.26
CA SER A 82 17.96 14.04 22.19
C SER A 82 17.24 13.99 23.54
N LYS A 83 16.82 12.79 23.95
CA LYS A 83 16.31 12.53 25.29
C LYS A 83 17.43 12.89 26.26
N ARG A 84 17.43 14.13 26.76
CA ARG A 84 18.26 14.55 27.90
C ARG A 84 17.83 13.67 29.07
N LYS A 85 18.61 12.60 29.32
CA LYS A 85 18.55 11.82 30.55
C LYS A 85 18.71 12.80 31.70
N LYS A 86 17.64 13.08 32.44
CA LYS A 86 17.75 13.64 33.79
C LYS A 86 18.46 12.58 34.63
N LYS A 87 19.68 12.90 35.05
CA LYS A 87 20.52 12.07 35.90
C LYS A 87 20.36 12.61 37.32
N SER A 88 19.93 11.72 38.21
CA SER A 88 19.84 11.81 39.68
C SER A 88 18.93 12.86 40.30
#